data_AF-A0A7R8CTG9-F1
#
_entry.id   AF-A0A7R8CTG9-F1
#
_cell.length_a   1.000
_cell.length_b   1.000
_cell.length_c   1.000
_cell.angle_alpha   90.00
_cell.angle_beta   90.00
_cell.angle_gamma   90.00
#
_symmetry.space_group_name_H-M   'P 1'
#
loop_
_entity.id
_entity.type
_entity.pdbx_description
1 polymer ?
#
loop_
_entity_poly.entity_id
_entity_poly.type
_entity_poly.pdbx_seq_one_letter_code
_entity_poly.pdbx_strand_id
1 'polypeptide(L)'
;MSSTVNQVQGSNILDVLKKKMRQTKEEMEKYKEDCEDMQRKYQSEMSRREESEGEVAALNRRIQLLEEDLERSEERLSIATQKLAEASQAADESERIRKTLENKFNMEDDRVTALENHLVTAKQIAEDSDKKYEEVARKLAMVEADLERAEERAENSEAKSSLRKKHRKKEESYSEQLKKMGSKHKEAEARAEFAERSVQKLQKEVDRLEDDLRSEQDKNKMLQEDMEATLQDIQNI
;
A
#
# COMPACT_ATOMS: atom_id res chain seq x y z
N MET A 1 -169.29 50.81 -3.81
CA MET A 1 -168.46 49.59 -3.91
C MET A 1 -166.98 49.87 -4.26
N SER A 2 -166.43 51.06 -3.95
CA SER A 2 -165.04 51.41 -4.33
C SER A 2 -164.05 51.38 -3.14
N SER A 3 -164.54 51.46 -1.90
CA SER A 3 -163.67 51.55 -0.70
C SER A 3 -163.09 50.21 -0.23
N THR A 4 -163.74 49.08 -0.54
CA THR A 4 -163.26 47.74 -0.13
C THR A 4 -162.15 47.20 -1.06
N VAL A 5 -162.08 47.64 -2.32
CA VAL A 5 -161.05 47.20 -3.29
C VAL A 5 -159.71 47.90 -3.04
N ASN A 6 -159.72 49.16 -2.60
CA ASN A 6 -158.51 49.91 -2.24
C ASN A 6 -157.85 49.41 -0.94
N GLN A 7 -158.62 48.88 0.00
CA GLN A 7 -158.08 48.32 1.25
C GLN A 7 -157.40 46.95 1.01
N VAL A 8 -157.89 46.17 0.04
CA VAL A 8 -157.30 44.89 -0.39
C VAL A 8 -156.05 45.10 -1.27
N GLN A 9 -156.02 46.12 -2.14
CA GLN A 9 -154.83 46.47 -2.93
C GLN A 9 -153.69 47.09 -2.08
N GLY A 10 -154.03 47.90 -1.06
CA GLY A 10 -153.06 48.46 -0.11
C GLY A 10 -152.42 47.39 0.80
N SER A 11 -153.19 46.37 1.22
CA SER A 11 -152.66 45.20 1.93
C SER A 11 -151.68 44.40 1.06
N ASN A 12 -152.04 44.14 -0.20
CA ASN A 12 -151.22 43.35 -1.13
C ASN A 12 -149.87 44.03 -1.46
N ILE A 13 -149.85 45.36 -1.65
CA ILE A 13 -148.61 46.11 -1.90
C ILE A 13 -147.72 46.15 -0.66
N LEU A 14 -148.31 46.33 0.52
CA LEU A 14 -147.59 46.32 1.79
C LEU A 14 -146.95 44.93 2.05
N ASP A 15 -147.65 43.85 1.72
CA ASP A 15 -147.16 42.48 1.86
C ASP A 15 -146.02 42.17 0.86
N VAL A 16 -146.11 42.66 -0.38
CA VAL A 16 -145.02 42.59 -1.37
C VAL A 16 -143.79 43.38 -0.89
N LEU A 17 -143.98 44.57 -0.35
CA LEU A 17 -142.89 45.41 0.18
C LEU A 17 -142.20 44.75 1.37
N LYS A 18 -142.99 44.19 2.31
CA LYS A 18 -142.47 43.41 3.45
C LYS A 18 -141.70 42.17 2.99
N LYS A 19 -142.19 41.44 1.98
CA LYS A 19 -141.50 40.29 1.39
C LYS A 19 -140.17 40.70 0.76
N LYS A 20 -140.14 41.80 0.01
CA LYS A 20 -138.93 42.32 -0.64
C LYS A 20 -137.92 42.83 0.39
N MET A 21 -138.38 43.56 1.42
CA MET A 21 -137.54 43.97 2.55
C MET A 21 -136.94 42.77 3.29
N ARG A 22 -137.73 41.71 3.50
CA ARG A 22 -137.25 40.47 4.12
C ARG A 22 -136.20 39.78 3.24
N GLN A 23 -136.45 39.65 1.94
CA GLN A 23 -135.47 39.12 0.98
C GLN A 23 -134.17 39.91 0.97
N THR A 24 -134.23 41.24 0.86
CA THR A 24 -133.01 42.08 0.91
C THR A 24 -132.28 41.99 2.24
N LYS A 25 -133.00 41.75 3.35
CA LYS A 25 -132.38 41.57 4.67
C LYS A 25 -131.69 40.20 4.76
N GLU A 26 -132.33 39.14 4.28
CA GLU A 26 -131.74 37.80 4.18
C GLU A 26 -130.52 37.78 3.25
N GLU A 27 -130.57 38.49 2.11
CA GLU A 27 -129.42 38.68 1.22
C GLU A 27 -128.29 39.49 1.88
N MET A 28 -128.62 40.57 2.61
CA MET A 28 -127.62 41.37 3.32
C MET A 28 -126.94 40.57 4.45
N GLU A 29 -127.71 39.79 5.21
CA GLU A 29 -127.15 38.87 6.23
C GLU A 29 -126.25 37.82 5.59
N LYS A 30 -126.67 37.23 4.45
CA LYS A 30 -125.84 36.27 3.70
C LYS A 30 -124.55 36.90 3.18
N TYR A 31 -124.60 38.08 2.56
CA TYR A 31 -123.40 38.77 2.09
C TYR A 31 -122.47 39.15 3.24
N LYS A 32 -123.02 39.45 4.41
CA LYS A 32 -122.24 39.74 5.61
C LYS A 32 -121.53 38.48 6.12
N GLU A 33 -122.22 37.34 6.23
CA GLU A 33 -121.59 36.05 6.54
C GLU A 33 -120.50 35.68 5.52
N ASP A 34 -120.79 35.81 4.23
CA ASP A 34 -119.82 35.53 3.15
C ASP A 34 -118.58 36.43 3.26
N CYS A 35 -118.75 37.72 3.60
CA CYS A 35 -117.62 38.63 3.83
C CYS A 35 -116.79 38.23 5.05
N GLU A 36 -117.44 37.86 6.17
CA GLU A 36 -116.76 37.43 7.39
C GLU A 36 -116.00 36.10 7.19
N ASP A 37 -116.57 35.17 6.43
CA ASP A 37 -115.91 33.91 6.04
C ASP A 37 -114.73 34.14 5.09
N MET A 38 -114.90 35.03 4.11
CA MET A 38 -113.81 35.38 3.20
C MET A 38 -112.66 36.07 3.94
N GLN A 39 -112.98 36.94 4.90
CA GLN A 39 -111.98 37.62 5.72
C GLN A 39 -111.21 36.63 6.62
N ARG A 40 -111.89 35.62 7.19
CA ARG A 40 -111.23 34.53 7.94
C ARG A 40 -110.29 33.71 7.07
N LYS A 41 -110.74 33.33 5.86
CA LYS A 41 -109.89 32.61 4.88
C LYS A 41 -108.67 33.43 4.47
N TYR A 42 -108.86 34.72 4.19
CA TYR A 42 -107.77 35.64 3.86
C TYR A 42 -106.74 35.73 4.98
N GLN A 43 -107.17 35.87 6.24
CA GLN A 43 -106.26 35.88 7.39
C GLN A 43 -105.48 34.57 7.52
N SER A 44 -106.14 33.42 7.34
CA SER A 44 -105.47 32.12 7.39
C SER A 44 -104.43 31.95 6.28
N GLU A 45 -104.73 32.40 5.06
CA GLU A 45 -103.77 32.36 3.94
C GLU A 45 -102.61 33.33 4.16
N MET A 46 -102.86 34.51 4.74
CA MET A 46 -101.79 35.45 5.12
C MET A 46 -100.83 34.83 6.12
N SER A 47 -101.33 34.21 7.21
CA SER A 47 -100.48 33.52 8.18
C SER A 47 -99.67 32.39 7.55
N ARG A 48 -100.30 31.58 6.69
CA ARG A 48 -99.61 30.47 6.01
C ARG A 48 -98.52 30.97 5.06
N ARG A 49 -98.78 32.09 4.36
CA ARG A 49 -97.78 32.72 3.50
C ARG A 49 -96.59 33.25 4.31
N GLU A 50 -96.85 33.92 5.43
CA GLU A 50 -95.78 34.43 6.31
C GLU A 50 -94.90 33.30 6.86
N GLU A 51 -95.50 32.17 7.26
CA GLU A 51 -94.76 30.98 7.69
C GLU A 51 -93.87 30.44 6.56
N SER A 52 -94.42 30.28 5.35
CA SER A 52 -93.67 29.79 4.19
C SER A 52 -92.55 30.74 3.77
N GLU A 53 -92.78 32.07 3.79
CA GLU A 53 -91.73 33.06 3.52
C GLU A 53 -90.61 33.00 4.57
N GLY A 54 -90.96 32.75 5.83
CA GLY A 54 -90.00 32.51 6.91
C GLY A 54 -89.14 31.26 6.67
N GLU A 55 -89.75 30.15 6.26
CA GLU A 55 -89.05 28.91 5.92
C GLU A 55 -88.10 29.09 4.73
N VAL A 56 -88.55 29.77 3.67
CA VAL A 56 -87.73 30.08 2.49
C VAL A 56 -86.53 30.95 2.90
N ALA A 57 -86.74 31.95 3.75
CA ALA A 57 -85.65 32.78 4.26
C ALA A 57 -84.63 31.97 5.09
N ALA A 58 -85.09 31.03 5.92
CA ALA A 58 -84.23 30.16 6.70
C ALA A 58 -83.42 29.19 5.82
N LEU A 59 -84.06 28.60 4.80
CA LEU A 59 -83.40 27.72 3.84
C LEU A 59 -82.35 28.46 3.02
N ASN A 60 -82.65 29.69 2.57
CA ASN A 60 -81.68 30.50 1.82
C ASN A 60 -80.43 30.82 2.65
N ARG A 61 -80.59 31.13 3.95
CA ARG A 61 -79.43 31.30 4.85
C ARG A 61 -78.62 30.02 5.00
N ARG A 62 -79.31 28.87 5.08
CA ARG A 62 -78.64 27.56 5.17
C ARG A 62 -77.87 27.22 3.90
N ILE A 63 -78.42 27.54 2.73
CA ILE A 63 -77.74 27.34 1.43
C ILE A 63 -76.45 28.15 1.39
N GLN A 64 -76.49 29.44 1.74
CA GLN A 64 -75.29 30.29 1.75
C GLN A 64 -74.18 29.75 2.66
N LEU A 65 -74.53 29.31 3.88
CA LEU A 65 -73.54 28.74 4.79
C LEU A 65 -72.92 27.44 4.24
N LEU A 66 -73.73 26.59 3.60
CA LEU A 66 -73.23 25.35 2.98
C LEU A 66 -72.34 25.64 1.76
N GLU A 67 -72.66 26.68 0.98
CA GLU A 67 -71.84 27.12 -0.16
C GLU A 67 -70.47 27.64 0.33
N GLU A 68 -70.45 28.48 1.37
CA GLU A 68 -69.19 28.95 1.98
C GLU A 68 -68.35 27.80 2.56
N ASP A 69 -68.99 26.85 3.24
CA ASP A 69 -68.29 25.68 3.80
C ASP A 69 -67.74 24.76 2.70
N LEU A 70 -68.47 24.62 1.59
CA LEU A 70 -68.03 23.87 0.42
C LEU A 70 -66.80 24.53 -0.22
N GLU A 71 -66.86 25.84 -0.47
CA GLU A 71 -65.73 26.60 -1.04
C GLU A 71 -64.47 26.48 -0.18
N ARG A 72 -64.61 26.65 1.16
CA ARG A 72 -63.49 26.44 2.09
C ARG A 72 -62.98 25.00 2.11
N SER A 73 -63.84 24.02 1.87
CA SER A 73 -63.44 22.61 1.80
C SER A 73 -62.65 22.33 0.51
N GLU A 74 -63.10 22.91 -0.61
CA GLU A 74 -62.44 22.79 -1.91
C GLU A 74 -61.06 23.44 -1.93
N GLU A 75 -60.91 24.64 -1.35
CA GLU A 75 -59.61 25.29 -1.20
C GLU A 75 -58.63 24.43 -0.37
N ARG A 76 -59.10 23.90 0.76
CA ARG A 76 -58.29 23.01 1.61
C ARG A 76 -57.89 21.75 0.87
N LEU A 77 -58.81 21.15 0.11
CA LEU A 77 -58.52 19.98 -0.71
C LEU A 77 -57.47 20.30 -1.76
N SER A 78 -57.60 21.42 -2.48
CA SER A 78 -56.66 21.85 -3.51
C SER A 78 -55.23 22.00 -2.95
N ILE A 79 -55.08 22.66 -1.80
CA ILE A 79 -53.79 22.81 -1.12
C ILE A 79 -53.23 21.44 -0.69
N ALA A 80 -54.08 20.57 -0.15
CA ALA A 80 -53.65 19.22 0.27
C ALA A 80 -53.18 18.39 -0.93
N THR A 81 -53.88 18.46 -2.06
CA THR A 81 -53.51 17.77 -3.31
C THR A 81 -52.19 18.30 -3.86
N GLN A 82 -51.98 19.63 -3.85
CA GLN A 82 -50.72 20.22 -4.28
C GLN A 82 -49.55 19.74 -3.40
N LYS A 83 -49.71 19.79 -2.06
CA LYS A 83 -48.67 19.31 -1.13
C LYS A 83 -48.36 17.83 -1.30
N LEU A 84 -49.37 17.01 -1.58
CA LEU A 84 -49.19 15.59 -1.84
C LEU A 84 -48.37 15.37 -3.12
N ALA A 85 -48.65 16.13 -4.19
CA ALA A 85 -47.90 16.05 -5.44
C ALA A 85 -46.42 16.46 -5.25
N GLU A 86 -46.17 17.55 -4.54
CA GLU A 86 -44.81 18.01 -4.21
C GLU A 86 -44.05 16.98 -3.36
N ALA A 87 -44.70 16.40 -2.36
CA ALA A 87 -44.12 15.34 -1.52
C ALA A 87 -43.82 14.07 -2.33
N SER A 88 -44.70 13.68 -3.25
CA SER A 88 -44.49 12.54 -4.14
C SER A 88 -43.27 12.76 -5.03
N GLN A 89 -43.15 13.93 -5.65
CA GLN A 89 -42.01 14.26 -6.49
C GLN A 89 -40.69 14.26 -5.70
N ALA A 90 -40.70 14.80 -4.48
CA ALA A 90 -39.53 14.77 -3.60
C ALA A 90 -39.13 13.35 -3.19
N ALA A 91 -40.11 12.46 -2.98
CA ALA A 91 -39.87 11.05 -2.69
C ALA A 91 -39.26 10.32 -3.89
N ASP A 92 -39.78 10.54 -5.10
CA ASP A 92 -39.27 9.93 -6.34
C ASP A 92 -37.81 10.34 -6.60
N GLU A 93 -37.47 11.62 -6.42
CA GLU A 93 -36.08 12.09 -6.56
C GLU A 93 -35.17 11.51 -5.48
N SER A 94 -35.65 11.41 -4.23
CA SER A 94 -34.92 10.76 -3.14
C SER A 94 -34.63 9.29 -3.44
N GLU A 95 -35.58 8.56 -4.02
CA GLU A 95 -35.40 7.17 -4.42
C GLU A 95 -34.39 7.03 -5.58
N ARG A 96 -34.43 7.94 -6.55
CA ARG A 96 -33.45 7.99 -7.63
C ARG A 96 -32.03 8.24 -7.12
N ILE A 97 -31.86 9.16 -6.17
CA ILE A 97 -30.58 9.44 -5.53
C ILE A 97 -30.10 8.21 -4.76
N ARG A 98 -30.98 7.59 -3.96
CA ARG A 98 -30.68 6.36 -3.21
C ARG A 98 -30.14 5.27 -4.12
N LYS A 99 -30.82 4.99 -5.24
CA LYS A 99 -30.40 3.97 -6.20
C LYS A 99 -29.05 4.29 -6.85
N THR A 100 -28.79 5.56 -7.12
CA THR A 100 -27.50 6.00 -7.66
C THR A 100 -26.38 5.81 -6.65
N LEU A 101 -26.62 6.12 -5.37
CA LEU A 101 -25.66 5.92 -4.29
C LEU A 101 -25.41 4.43 -4.01
N GLU A 102 -26.45 3.61 -4.06
CA GLU A 102 -26.34 2.15 -3.91
C GLU A 102 -25.47 1.55 -5.01
N ASN A 103 -25.68 1.94 -6.27
CA ASN A 103 -24.82 1.49 -7.37
C ASN A 103 -23.35 1.94 -7.18
N LYS A 104 -23.13 3.18 -6.74
CA LYS A 104 -21.77 3.67 -6.44
C LYS A 104 -21.13 2.87 -5.32
N PHE A 105 -21.87 2.60 -4.25
CA PHE A 105 -21.38 1.81 -3.12
C PHE A 105 -20.94 0.41 -3.56
N ASN A 106 -21.76 -0.29 -4.35
CA ASN A 106 -21.42 -1.61 -4.87
C ASN A 106 -20.15 -1.59 -5.74
N MET A 107 -20.00 -0.58 -6.60
CA MET A 107 -18.78 -0.43 -7.42
C MET A 107 -17.53 -0.14 -6.58
N GLU A 108 -17.65 0.66 -5.52
CA GLU A 108 -16.55 0.92 -4.60
C GLU A 108 -16.20 -0.33 -3.77
N ASP A 109 -17.19 -1.13 -3.37
CA ASP A 109 -16.98 -2.40 -2.65
C ASP A 109 -16.21 -3.42 -3.52
N ASP A 110 -16.59 -3.56 -4.79
CA ASP A 110 -15.86 -4.36 -5.78
C ASP A 110 -14.42 -3.86 -5.97
N ARG A 111 -14.24 -2.53 -6.02
CA ARG A 111 -12.92 -1.89 -6.16
C ARG A 111 -12.05 -2.13 -4.93
N VAL A 112 -12.60 -2.04 -3.72
CA VAL A 112 -11.88 -2.35 -2.48
C VAL A 112 -11.41 -3.80 -2.50
N THR A 113 -12.30 -4.73 -2.82
CA THR A 113 -11.96 -6.15 -2.93
C THR A 113 -10.82 -6.41 -3.93
N ALA A 114 -10.84 -5.74 -5.09
CA ALA A 114 -9.76 -5.85 -6.07
C ALA A 114 -8.43 -5.30 -5.54
N LEU A 115 -8.44 -4.14 -4.87
CA LEU A 115 -7.26 -3.54 -4.27
C LEU A 115 -6.67 -4.40 -3.14
N GLU A 116 -7.51 -5.03 -2.33
CA GLU A 116 -7.07 -5.97 -1.29
C GLU A 116 -6.36 -7.18 -1.89
N ASN A 117 -6.90 -7.76 -2.96
CA ASN A 117 -6.25 -8.86 -3.68
C ASN A 117 -4.89 -8.44 -4.28
N HIS A 118 -4.81 -7.23 -4.84
CA HIS A 118 -3.54 -6.69 -5.33
C HIS A 118 -2.53 -6.48 -4.21
N LEU A 119 -2.97 -6.00 -3.05
CA LEU A 119 -2.11 -5.80 -1.88
C LEU A 119 -1.56 -7.12 -1.37
N VAL A 120 -2.38 -8.16 -1.26
CA VAL A 120 -1.95 -9.52 -0.87
C VAL A 120 -0.90 -10.04 -1.86
N THR A 121 -1.16 -9.91 -3.16
CA THR A 121 -0.23 -10.35 -4.20
C THR A 121 1.11 -9.60 -4.13
N ALA A 122 1.07 -8.27 -3.94
CA ALA A 122 2.27 -7.46 -3.82
C ALA A 122 3.11 -7.83 -2.59
N LYS A 123 2.47 -8.13 -1.46
CA LYS A 123 3.14 -8.62 -0.25
C LYS A 123 3.83 -9.97 -0.50
N GLN A 124 3.16 -10.91 -1.15
CA GLN A 124 3.76 -12.20 -1.47
C GLN A 124 5.02 -12.04 -2.36
N ILE A 125 4.96 -11.18 -3.37
CA ILE A 125 6.10 -10.90 -4.26
C ILE A 125 7.26 -10.28 -3.46
N ALA A 126 6.97 -9.35 -2.55
CA ALA A 126 8.00 -8.74 -1.70
C ALA A 126 8.66 -9.79 -0.79
N GLU A 127 7.88 -10.62 -0.10
CA GLU A 127 8.39 -11.69 0.75
C GLU A 127 9.25 -12.71 -0.02
N ASP A 128 8.82 -13.10 -1.22
CA ASP A 128 9.59 -14.02 -2.07
C ASP A 128 10.88 -13.37 -2.59
N SER A 129 10.88 -12.05 -2.82
CA SER A 129 12.07 -11.31 -3.17
C SER A 129 13.05 -11.23 -1.99
N ASP A 130 12.56 -10.96 -0.78
CA ASP A 130 13.39 -10.88 0.42
C ASP A 130 14.08 -12.22 0.72
N LYS A 131 13.35 -13.34 0.60
CA LYS A 131 13.93 -14.68 0.72
C LYS A 131 15.06 -14.92 -0.29
N LYS A 132 14.88 -14.50 -1.55
CA LYS A 132 15.92 -14.61 -2.58
C LYS A 132 17.13 -13.74 -2.24
N TYR A 133 16.92 -12.53 -1.74
CA TYR A 133 18.02 -11.66 -1.30
C TYR A 133 18.80 -12.27 -0.14
N GLU A 134 18.13 -12.86 0.84
CA GLU A 134 18.78 -13.56 1.96
C GLU A 134 19.60 -14.78 1.49
N GLU A 135 19.09 -15.54 0.52
CA GLU A 135 19.83 -16.66 -0.07
C GLU A 135 21.08 -16.20 -0.82
N VAL A 136 20.96 -15.14 -1.63
CA VAL A 136 22.09 -14.55 -2.36
C VAL A 136 23.13 -13.99 -1.40
N ALA A 137 22.70 -13.27 -0.36
CA ALA A 137 23.58 -12.73 0.67
C ALA A 137 24.36 -13.84 1.39
N ARG A 138 23.69 -14.95 1.75
CA ARG A 138 24.35 -16.11 2.36
C ARG A 138 25.38 -16.76 1.43
N LYS A 139 25.05 -16.92 0.14
CA LYS A 139 25.99 -17.45 -0.86
C LYS A 139 27.19 -16.54 -1.05
N LEU A 140 26.96 -15.23 -1.12
CA LEU A 140 28.02 -14.24 -1.27
C LEU A 140 29.00 -14.33 -0.09
N ALA A 141 28.50 -14.33 1.15
CA ALA A 141 29.34 -14.44 2.34
C ALA A 141 30.19 -15.73 2.36
N MET A 142 29.64 -16.85 1.87
CA MET A 142 30.39 -18.10 1.75
C MET A 142 31.51 -18.00 0.72
N VAL A 143 31.23 -17.40 -0.44
CA VAL A 143 32.22 -17.20 -1.51
C VAL A 143 33.30 -16.22 -1.08
N GLU A 144 32.95 -15.15 -0.37
CA GLU A 144 33.92 -14.20 0.21
C GLU A 144 34.86 -14.89 1.19
N ALA A 145 34.34 -15.74 2.08
CA ALA A 145 35.16 -16.51 3.01
C ALA A 145 36.06 -17.54 2.30
N ASP A 146 35.59 -18.18 1.22
CA ASP A 146 36.41 -19.11 0.44
C ASP A 146 37.49 -18.39 -0.38
N LEU A 147 37.19 -17.19 -0.87
CA LEU A 147 38.15 -16.32 -1.54
C LEU A 147 39.27 -15.90 -0.58
N GLU A 148 38.93 -15.42 0.62
CA GLU A 148 39.90 -15.02 1.64
C GLU A 148 40.86 -16.18 1.99
N ARG A 149 40.33 -17.40 2.16
CA ARG A 149 41.16 -18.60 2.38
C ARG A 149 42.04 -18.94 1.18
N ALA A 150 41.56 -18.72 -0.05
CA ALA A 150 42.34 -18.98 -1.25
C ALA A 150 43.48 -17.98 -1.40
N GLU A 151 43.22 -16.70 -1.09
CA GLU A 151 44.22 -15.63 -1.07
C GLU A 151 45.30 -15.89 -0.03
N GLU A 152 44.93 -16.24 1.21
CA GLU A 152 45.91 -16.58 2.27
C GLU A 152 46.81 -17.77 1.88
N ARG A 153 46.24 -18.79 1.22
CA ARG A 153 47.02 -19.93 0.72
C ARG A 153 47.96 -19.53 -0.40
N ALA A 154 47.52 -18.67 -1.33
CA ALA A 154 48.34 -18.17 -2.42
C ALA A 154 49.52 -17.36 -1.88
N GLU A 155 49.28 -16.43 -0.96
CA GLU A 155 50.31 -15.62 -0.31
C GLU A 155 51.34 -16.49 0.43
N ASN A 156 50.88 -17.49 1.19
CA ASN A 156 51.76 -18.45 1.86
C ASN A 156 52.62 -19.27 0.86
N SER A 157 52.04 -19.66 -0.28
CA SER A 157 52.75 -20.38 -1.34
C SER A 157 53.84 -19.51 -1.99
N GLU A 158 53.51 -18.25 -2.28
CA GLU A 158 54.45 -17.27 -2.81
C GLU A 158 55.60 -16.98 -1.84
N ALA A 159 55.30 -16.81 -0.56
CA ALA A 159 56.29 -16.64 0.50
C ALA A 159 57.28 -17.82 0.55
N LYS A 160 56.77 -19.06 0.56
CA LYS A 160 57.59 -20.29 0.52
C LYS A 160 58.43 -20.38 -0.75
N SER A 161 57.87 -20.03 -1.92
CA SER A 161 58.59 -19.99 -3.19
C SER A 161 59.73 -18.98 -3.17
N SER A 162 59.50 -17.79 -2.62
CA SER A 162 60.52 -16.74 -2.47
C SER A 162 61.68 -17.19 -1.57
N LEU A 163 61.38 -17.87 -0.45
CA LEU A 163 62.38 -18.44 0.44
C LEU A 163 63.18 -19.53 -0.25
N ARG A 164 62.53 -20.47 -0.96
CA ARG A 164 63.20 -21.50 -1.75
C ARG A 164 64.15 -20.89 -2.78
N LYS A 165 63.74 -19.83 -3.49
CA LYS A 165 64.61 -19.10 -4.42
C LYS A 165 65.84 -18.51 -3.72
N LYS A 166 65.69 -17.95 -2.51
CA LYS A 166 66.82 -17.43 -1.71
C LYS A 166 67.77 -18.55 -1.26
N HIS A 167 67.23 -19.68 -0.77
CA HIS A 167 68.04 -20.84 -0.37
C HIS A 167 68.82 -21.41 -1.56
N ARG A 168 68.16 -21.58 -2.71
CA ARG A 168 68.82 -22.03 -3.94
C ARG A 168 69.97 -21.13 -4.36
N LYS A 169 69.80 -19.80 -4.33
CA LYS A 169 70.90 -18.85 -4.62
C LYS A 169 72.07 -19.01 -3.66
N LYS A 170 71.80 -19.25 -2.37
CA LYS A 170 72.87 -19.51 -1.38
C LYS A 170 73.59 -20.83 -1.67
N GLU A 171 72.86 -21.89 -2.01
CA GLU A 171 73.44 -23.18 -2.40
C GLU A 171 74.33 -23.07 -3.64
N GLU A 172 73.89 -22.33 -4.66
CA GLU A 172 74.68 -22.05 -5.87
C GLU A 172 75.98 -21.30 -5.50
N SER A 173 75.90 -20.28 -4.64
CA SER A 173 77.09 -19.55 -4.17
C SER A 173 78.05 -20.42 -3.36
N TYR A 174 77.53 -21.25 -2.44
CA TYR A 174 78.36 -22.18 -1.68
C TYR A 174 79.01 -23.24 -2.56
N SER A 175 78.31 -23.74 -3.57
CA SER A 175 78.85 -24.68 -4.56
C SER A 175 80.01 -24.06 -5.35
N GLU A 176 79.88 -22.81 -5.79
CA GLU A 176 80.96 -22.07 -6.46
C GLU A 176 82.16 -21.84 -5.53
N GLN A 177 81.92 -21.45 -4.28
CA GLN A 177 82.99 -21.28 -3.28
C GLN A 177 83.71 -22.61 -3.00
N LEU A 178 82.97 -23.71 -2.85
CA LEU A 178 83.54 -25.05 -2.68
C LEU A 178 84.38 -25.47 -3.88
N LYS A 179 83.92 -25.22 -5.11
CA LYS A 179 84.71 -25.48 -6.32
C LYS A 179 86.02 -24.67 -6.32
N LYS A 180 85.94 -23.37 -6.01
CA LYS A 180 87.11 -22.49 -5.95
C LYS A 180 88.11 -22.93 -4.88
N MET A 181 87.62 -23.26 -3.69
CA MET A 181 88.46 -23.78 -2.60
C MET A 181 89.05 -25.15 -2.95
N GLY A 182 88.30 -26.02 -3.63
CA GLY A 182 88.79 -27.30 -4.14
C GLY A 182 89.91 -27.13 -5.17
N SER A 183 89.79 -26.19 -6.11
CA SER A 183 90.87 -25.86 -7.05
C SER A 183 92.12 -25.35 -6.32
N LYS A 184 91.97 -24.44 -5.37
CA LYS A 184 93.09 -23.94 -4.55
C LYS A 184 93.74 -25.04 -3.73
N HIS A 185 92.95 -25.94 -3.16
CA HIS A 185 93.46 -27.07 -2.39
C HIS A 185 94.31 -27.99 -3.27
N LYS A 186 93.83 -28.35 -4.47
CA LYS A 186 94.60 -29.13 -5.45
C LYS A 186 95.89 -28.45 -5.88
N GLU A 187 95.86 -27.14 -6.10
CA GLU A 187 97.06 -26.37 -6.44
C GLU A 187 98.07 -26.34 -5.29
N ALA A 188 97.59 -26.14 -4.06
CA ALA A 188 98.42 -26.19 -2.86
C ALA A 188 99.00 -27.60 -2.62
N GLU A 189 98.21 -28.65 -2.86
CA GLU A 189 98.62 -30.06 -2.78
C GLU A 189 99.71 -30.36 -3.81
N ALA A 190 99.51 -30.01 -5.08
CA ALA A 190 100.53 -30.18 -6.12
C ALA A 190 101.83 -29.40 -5.80
N ARG A 191 101.72 -28.20 -5.22
CA ARG A 191 102.87 -27.41 -4.78
C ARG A 191 103.60 -28.07 -3.61
N ALA A 192 102.86 -28.63 -2.65
CA ALA A 192 103.42 -29.36 -1.52
C ALA A 192 104.14 -30.63 -2.01
N GLU A 193 103.53 -31.43 -2.89
CA GLU A 193 104.17 -32.59 -3.51
C GLU A 193 105.46 -32.22 -4.26
N PHE A 194 105.46 -31.11 -5.00
CA PHE A 194 106.66 -30.63 -5.69
C PHE A 194 107.77 -30.23 -4.70
N ALA A 195 107.40 -29.56 -3.61
CA ALA A 195 108.34 -29.20 -2.55
C ALA A 195 108.92 -30.45 -1.87
N GLU A 196 108.09 -31.45 -1.54
CA GLU A 196 108.53 -32.72 -0.96
C GLU A 196 109.50 -33.46 -1.88
N ARG A 197 109.20 -33.54 -3.18
CA ARG A 197 110.11 -34.13 -4.17
C ARG A 197 111.45 -33.37 -4.27
N SER A 198 111.40 -32.04 -4.19
CA SER A 198 112.60 -31.19 -4.22
C SER A 198 113.46 -31.43 -2.98
N VAL A 199 112.83 -31.52 -1.79
CA VAL A 199 113.50 -31.86 -0.53
C VAL A 199 114.15 -33.24 -0.63
N GLN A 200 113.44 -34.26 -1.13
CA GLN A 200 114.01 -35.60 -1.32
C GLN A 200 115.23 -35.61 -2.25
N LYS A 201 115.20 -34.79 -3.31
CA LYS A 201 116.31 -34.69 -4.27
C LYS A 201 117.53 -34.00 -3.65
N LEU A 202 117.31 -32.89 -2.95
CA LEU A 202 118.36 -32.20 -2.20
C LEU A 202 118.95 -33.10 -1.10
N GLN A 203 118.11 -33.87 -0.40
CA GLN A 203 118.58 -34.82 0.62
C GLN A 203 119.53 -35.86 0.02
N LYS A 204 119.20 -36.46 -1.13
CA LYS A 204 120.10 -37.39 -1.83
C LYS A 204 121.42 -36.74 -2.25
N GLU A 205 121.39 -35.46 -2.59
CA GLU A 205 122.59 -34.71 -2.97
C GLU A 205 123.44 -34.37 -1.75
N VAL A 206 122.81 -34.05 -0.62
CA VAL A 206 123.48 -33.94 0.69
C VAL A 206 124.14 -35.27 1.06
N ASP A 207 123.41 -36.39 1.03
CA ASP A 207 123.97 -37.72 1.36
C ASP A 207 125.19 -38.05 0.47
N ARG A 208 125.11 -37.75 -0.83
CA ARG A 208 126.24 -37.93 -1.76
C ARG A 208 127.44 -37.04 -1.43
N LEU A 209 127.20 -35.77 -1.14
CA LEU A 209 128.26 -34.83 -0.75
C LEU A 209 128.89 -35.22 0.59
N GLU A 210 128.12 -35.78 1.52
CA GLU A 210 128.62 -36.34 2.77
C GLU A 210 129.50 -37.58 2.53
N ASP A 211 129.13 -38.45 1.60
CA ASP A 211 129.95 -39.61 1.18
C ASP A 211 131.24 -39.17 0.48
N ASP A 212 131.17 -38.22 -0.45
CA ASP A 212 132.34 -37.67 -1.15
C ASP A 212 133.29 -36.98 -0.14
N LEU A 213 132.75 -36.23 0.83
CA LEU A 213 133.53 -35.60 1.90
C LEU A 213 134.23 -36.65 2.78
N ARG A 214 133.54 -37.74 3.16
CA ARG A 214 134.17 -38.85 3.89
C ARG A 214 135.29 -39.48 3.08
N SER A 215 135.08 -39.73 1.79
CA SER A 215 136.12 -40.30 0.92
C SER A 215 137.36 -39.40 0.85
N GLU A 216 137.18 -38.08 0.72
CA GLU A 216 138.29 -37.13 0.75
C GLU A 216 138.95 -37.06 2.14
N GLN A 217 138.19 -37.16 3.23
CA GLN A 217 138.75 -37.26 4.58
C GLN A 217 139.62 -38.52 4.74
N ASP A 218 139.17 -39.67 4.24
CA ASP A 218 139.92 -40.92 4.29
C ASP A 218 141.20 -40.85 3.44
N LYS A 219 141.15 -40.25 2.24
CA LYS A 219 142.34 -40.01 1.41
C LYS A 219 143.32 -39.07 2.10
N ASN A 220 142.83 -38.00 2.71
CA ASN A 220 143.67 -37.05 3.42
C ASN A 220 144.33 -37.71 4.64
N LYS A 221 143.63 -38.63 5.30
CA LYS A 221 144.16 -39.46 6.37
C LYS A 221 145.24 -40.42 5.88
N MET A 222 145.03 -41.08 4.74
CA MET A 222 146.07 -41.90 4.10
C MET A 222 147.30 -41.07 3.72
N LEU A 223 147.10 -39.86 3.17
CA LEU A 223 148.19 -38.92 2.88
C LEU A 223 148.94 -38.49 4.15
N GLN A 224 148.24 -38.29 5.27
CA GLN A 224 148.87 -38.04 6.56
C GLN A 224 149.68 -39.24 7.05
N GLU A 225 149.13 -40.46 6.95
CA GLU A 225 149.82 -41.70 7.33
C GLU A 225 151.05 -41.95 6.44
N ASP A 226 150.95 -41.72 5.13
CA ASP A 226 152.08 -41.79 4.18
C ASP A 226 153.13 -40.70 4.51
N MET A 227 152.70 -39.49 4.85
CA MET A 227 153.61 -38.40 5.24
C MET A 227 154.31 -38.72 6.57
N GLU A 228 153.61 -39.30 7.54
CA GLU A 228 154.19 -39.80 8.80
C GLU A 228 155.19 -40.93 8.56
N ALA A 229 154.86 -41.89 7.69
CA ALA A 229 155.79 -42.96 7.28
C ALA A 229 157.05 -42.38 6.59
N THR A 230 156.89 -41.40 5.71
CA THR A 230 158.02 -40.73 5.04
C THR A 230 158.87 -39.94 6.04
N LEU A 231 158.25 -39.31 7.04
CA LEU A 231 158.94 -38.62 8.13
C LEU A 231 159.72 -39.61 9.01
N GLN A 232 159.17 -40.80 9.23
CA GLN A 232 159.77 -41.88 10.01
C GLN A 232 160.96 -42.52 9.26
N ASP A 233 160.89 -42.61 7.93
CA ASP A 233 162.01 -43.05 7.09
C ASP A 233 163.17 -42.04 7.06
N ILE A 234 162.88 -40.73 7.13
CA ILE A 234 163.90 -39.67 7.24
C ILE A 234 164.57 -39.65 8.63
N GLN A 235 163.86 -40.03 9.69
CA GLN A 235 164.43 -40.13 11.05
C GLN A 235 165.32 -41.37 11.25
N ASN A 236 165.30 -42.33 10.33
CA ASN A 236 166.10 -43.56 10.38
C ASN A 236 167.36 -43.53 9.48
N ILE A 237 167.78 -42.33 9.04
CA ILE A 237 169.06 -42.03 8.35
C ILE A 237 169.93 -41.17 9.26
#